data_AF-A0A7R7VK95-F1
#
_entry.id   AF-A0A7R7VK95-F1
#
_cell.length_a   1.000
_cell.length_b   1.000
_cell.length_c   1.000
_cell.angle_alpha   90.00
_cell.angle_beta   90.00
_cell.angle_gamma   90.00
#
_symmetry.space_group_name_H-M   'P 1'
#
loop_
_entity.id
_entity.type
_entity.pdbx_description
1 polymer ?
#
loop_
_entity_poly.entity_id
_entity_poly.type
_entity_poly.pdbx_seq_one_letter_code
_entity_poly.pdbx_strand_id
1 'polypeptide(L)'
;MARVKANEAYKRYVELGKEKLDLPEFEVTSKGYLVPFVGEVYCRAEGCENVTKFVSLNNLKKHIRTKHTHTYDLLDGESGGRPDQEAESAAVKFYKAVIEKFDAKQSAPALPPLPRRRDGDVHMTEMRRLVRRMGHMVPCESCKDAGKAKLCCKYNKCQHFALFNSGDQEESSQEEASDKSDDED
;
A
#
# COMPACT_ATOMS: atom_id res chain seq x y z
N MET A 1 -24.31 -12.54 -5.79
CA MET A 1 -23.60 -11.49 -6.53
C MET A 1 -24.35 -10.17 -6.66
N ALA A 2 -25.69 -10.13 -6.72
CA ALA A 2 -26.42 -8.90 -7.09
C ALA A 2 -26.17 -7.71 -6.14
N ARG A 3 -26.11 -7.96 -4.82
CA ARG A 3 -25.85 -6.91 -3.83
C ARG A 3 -24.44 -6.33 -3.94
N VAL A 4 -23.45 -7.18 -4.18
CA VAL A 4 -22.06 -6.75 -4.40
C VAL A 4 -21.96 -5.86 -5.64
N LYS A 5 -22.53 -6.30 -6.77
CA LYS A 5 -22.50 -5.52 -8.03
C LYS A 5 -23.25 -4.19 -7.96
N ALA A 6 -24.31 -4.11 -7.15
CA ALA A 6 -25.06 -2.88 -6.93
C ALA A 6 -24.33 -1.89 -6.00
N ASN A 7 -23.33 -2.34 -5.24
CA ASN A 7 -22.63 -1.50 -4.27
C ASN A 7 -21.67 -0.52 -4.95
N GLU A 8 -21.74 0.76 -4.58
CA GLU A 8 -20.88 1.81 -5.12
C GLU A 8 -19.37 1.56 -4.90
N ALA A 9 -18.98 1.02 -3.74
CA ALA A 9 -17.57 0.73 -3.47
C ALA A 9 -17.02 -0.35 -4.41
N TYR A 10 -17.84 -1.35 -4.75
CA TYR A 10 -17.46 -2.37 -5.73
C TYR A 10 -17.35 -1.80 -7.14
N LYS A 11 -18.27 -0.92 -7.56
CA LYS A 11 -18.20 -0.27 -8.88
C LYS A 11 -16.90 0.52 -9.02
N ARG A 12 -16.59 1.36 -8.02
CA ARG A 12 -15.34 2.12 -7.96
C ARG A 12 -14.12 1.21 -7.95
N TYR A 13 -14.15 0.11 -7.20
CA TYR A 13 -13.07 -0.88 -7.16
C TYR A 13 -12.78 -1.46 -8.55
N VAL A 14 -13.80 -1.76 -9.35
CA VAL A 14 -13.65 -2.32 -10.71
C VAL A 14 -13.18 -1.28 -11.73
N GLU A 15 -13.54 -0.01 -11.53
CA GLU A 15 -13.12 1.13 -12.36
C GLU A 15 -11.68 1.54 -12.09
N LEU A 16 -11.26 1.47 -10.82
CA LEU A 16 -9.88 1.71 -10.42
C LEU A 16 -9.01 0.52 -10.83
N GLY A 17 -7.87 0.79 -11.46
CA GLY A 17 -6.87 -0.24 -11.78
C GLY A 17 -6.13 -0.72 -10.54
N LYS A 18 -5.58 -1.94 -10.59
CA LYS A 18 -4.82 -2.56 -9.48
C LYS A 18 -3.75 -1.63 -8.91
N GLU A 19 -3.02 -0.93 -9.76
CA GLU A 19 -1.91 -0.04 -9.40
C GLU A 19 -2.34 1.14 -8.52
N LYS A 20 -3.60 1.56 -8.61
CA LYS A 20 -4.14 2.66 -7.79
C LYS A 20 -4.64 2.17 -6.44
N LEU A 21 -4.87 0.88 -6.29
CA LEU A 21 -5.50 0.29 -5.13
C LEU A 21 -4.45 -0.29 -4.20
N ASP A 22 -4.57 0.04 -2.92
CA ASP A 22 -3.82 -0.61 -1.86
C ASP A 22 -4.54 -1.90 -1.46
N LEU A 23 -4.16 -3.00 -2.14
CA LEU A 23 -4.81 -4.29 -2.04
C LEU A 23 -4.12 -5.14 -0.95
N PRO A 24 -4.83 -5.53 0.12
CA PRO A 24 -4.25 -6.44 1.11
C PRO A 24 -4.05 -7.83 0.51
N GLU A 25 -3.17 -8.62 1.11
CA GLU A 25 -2.97 -10.02 0.73
C GLU A 25 -4.26 -10.85 0.85
N PHE A 26 -4.24 -12.06 0.27
CA PHE A 26 -5.35 -12.98 0.42
C PHE A 26 -5.42 -13.54 1.84
N GLU A 27 -6.64 -13.77 2.32
CA GLU A 27 -6.82 -14.62 3.48
C GLU A 27 -6.45 -16.06 3.09
N VAL A 28 -5.52 -16.63 3.86
CA VAL A 28 -5.08 -18.02 3.69
C VAL A 28 -5.77 -18.87 4.75
N THR A 29 -6.52 -19.88 4.33
CA THR A 29 -7.15 -20.83 5.25
C THR A 29 -6.09 -21.67 5.98
N SER A 30 -6.48 -22.37 7.05
CA SER A 30 -5.61 -23.33 7.76
C SER A 30 -5.06 -24.46 6.88
N LYS A 31 -5.63 -24.65 5.70
CA LYS A 31 -5.19 -25.64 4.70
C LYS A 31 -4.35 -25.01 3.57
N GLY A 32 -3.96 -23.75 3.69
CA GLY A 32 -3.13 -23.07 2.67
C GLY A 32 -3.91 -22.52 1.47
N TYR A 33 -5.25 -22.58 1.47
CA TYR A 33 -6.06 -22.06 0.36
C TYR A 33 -6.20 -20.54 0.40
N LEU A 34 -5.98 -19.89 -0.74
CA LEU A 34 -6.36 -18.49 -0.94
C LEU A 34 -7.88 -18.35 -1.02
N VAL A 35 -8.45 -17.37 -0.32
CA VAL A 35 -9.89 -17.10 -0.38
C VAL A 35 -10.13 -15.75 -1.05
N PRO A 36 -10.42 -15.71 -2.37
CA PRO A 36 -10.84 -14.48 -3.02
C PRO A 36 -12.26 -14.09 -2.59
N PHE A 37 -12.52 -12.79 -2.49
CA PHE A 37 -13.85 -12.31 -2.15
C PHE A 37 -14.84 -12.48 -3.31
N VAL A 38 -16.11 -12.49 -2.94
CA VAL A 38 -17.23 -12.56 -3.88
C VAL A 38 -17.15 -11.39 -4.87
N GLY A 39 -17.01 -11.71 -6.16
CA GLY A 39 -16.91 -10.72 -7.26
C GLY A 39 -15.51 -10.21 -7.56
N GLU A 40 -14.49 -10.72 -6.90
CA GLU A 40 -13.14 -10.20 -7.05
C GLU A 40 -12.58 -10.39 -8.47
N VAL A 41 -11.88 -9.35 -8.95
CA VAL A 41 -11.35 -9.25 -10.31
C VAL A 41 -9.84 -8.99 -10.38
N TYR A 42 -9.16 -8.86 -9.24
CA TYR A 42 -7.71 -8.64 -9.18
C TYR A 42 -7.03 -9.76 -8.41
N CYS A 43 -5.87 -10.20 -8.88
CA CYS A 43 -5.04 -11.14 -8.13
C CYS A 43 -4.21 -10.40 -7.10
N ARG A 44 -4.33 -10.80 -5.83
CA ARG A 44 -3.60 -10.24 -4.69
C ARG A 44 -2.58 -11.23 -4.10
N ALA A 45 -2.25 -12.29 -4.84
CA ALA A 45 -1.23 -13.23 -4.40
C ALA A 45 0.12 -12.50 -4.39
N GLU A 46 0.92 -12.79 -3.37
CA GLU A 46 2.27 -12.26 -3.25
C GLU A 46 3.08 -12.57 -4.53
N GLY A 47 3.84 -11.58 -5.01
CA GLY A 47 4.63 -11.70 -6.25
C GLY A 47 3.81 -11.76 -7.55
N CYS A 48 2.49 -11.51 -7.52
CA CYS A 48 1.69 -11.53 -8.74
C CYS A 48 1.85 -10.24 -9.58
N GLU A 49 2.56 -10.35 -10.70
CA GLU A 49 2.75 -9.27 -11.69
C GLU A 49 1.49 -8.93 -12.50
N ASN A 50 0.40 -9.69 -12.37
CA ASN A 50 -0.79 -9.40 -13.14
C ASN A 50 -1.50 -8.15 -12.59
N VAL A 51 -1.35 -7.05 -13.33
CA VAL A 51 -2.01 -5.76 -13.07
C VAL A 51 -3.40 -5.65 -13.70
N THR A 52 -3.70 -6.51 -14.67
CA THR A 52 -4.94 -6.46 -15.45
C THR A 52 -6.12 -7.05 -14.67
N LYS A 53 -7.30 -6.45 -14.85
CA LYS A 53 -8.54 -6.99 -14.27
C LYS A 53 -9.00 -8.23 -15.01
N PHE A 54 -9.42 -9.24 -14.26
CA PHE A 54 -10.13 -10.39 -14.79
C PHE A 54 -11.59 -10.05 -15.07
N VAL A 55 -12.14 -10.62 -16.14
CA VAL A 55 -13.56 -10.46 -16.50
C VAL A 55 -14.49 -11.06 -15.44
N SER A 56 -14.04 -12.11 -14.76
CA SER A 56 -14.83 -12.82 -13.76
C SER A 56 -13.96 -13.44 -12.67
N LEU A 57 -14.57 -13.70 -11.51
CA LEU A 57 -13.95 -14.44 -10.41
C LEU A 57 -13.47 -15.83 -10.85
N ASN A 58 -14.18 -16.51 -11.75
CA ASN A 58 -13.76 -17.82 -12.26
C ASN A 58 -12.45 -17.74 -13.06
N ASN A 59 -12.26 -16.66 -13.83
CA ASN A 59 -11.02 -16.42 -14.55
C ASN A 59 -9.86 -16.10 -13.58
N LEU A 60 -10.14 -15.32 -12.53
CA LEU A 60 -9.18 -15.08 -11.45
C LEU A 60 -8.79 -16.39 -10.74
N LYS A 61 -9.76 -17.21 -10.38
CA LYS A 61 -9.52 -18.54 -9.80
C LYS A 61 -8.65 -19.40 -10.71
N LYS A 62 -8.94 -19.45 -12.01
CA LYS A 62 -8.12 -20.17 -13.00
C LYS A 62 -6.68 -19.65 -13.04
N HIS A 63 -6.49 -18.34 -12.97
CA HIS A 63 -5.17 -17.73 -12.89
C HIS A 63 -4.43 -18.16 -11.62
N ILE A 64 -5.06 -18.07 -10.45
CA ILE A 64 -4.47 -18.50 -9.18
C ILE A 64 -4.04 -19.97 -9.27
N ARG A 65 -4.92 -20.82 -9.79
CA ARG A 65 -4.66 -22.26 -9.96
C ARG A 65 -3.53 -22.62 -10.94
N THR A 66 -3.06 -21.68 -11.75
CA THR A 66 -2.05 -21.96 -12.78
C THR A 66 -0.74 -21.21 -12.54
N LYS A 67 -0.79 -20.07 -11.85
CA LYS A 67 0.35 -19.19 -11.64
C LYS A 67 0.85 -19.14 -10.21
N HIS A 68 0.01 -19.51 -9.23
CA HIS A 68 0.36 -19.46 -7.81
C HIS A 68 0.36 -20.85 -7.15
N THR A 69 0.57 -21.90 -7.96
CA THR A 69 0.58 -23.32 -7.53
C THR A 69 1.76 -23.69 -6.63
N HIS A 70 2.86 -22.94 -6.72
CA HIS A 70 4.07 -23.17 -5.93
C HIS A 70 3.97 -22.55 -4.53
N THR A 71 3.05 -21.61 -4.33
CA THR A 71 2.91 -20.84 -3.09
C THR A 71 1.68 -21.28 -2.29
N TYR A 72 0.62 -21.74 -2.95
CA TYR A 72 -0.66 -22.05 -2.31
C TYR A 72 -1.26 -23.35 -2.83
N ASP A 73 -1.80 -24.15 -1.91
CA ASP A 73 -2.66 -25.26 -2.28
C ASP A 73 -3.98 -24.71 -2.86
N LEU A 74 -4.55 -25.45 -3.81
CA LEU A 74 -5.60 -24.95 -4.70
C LEU A 74 -6.95 -24.84 -3.98
N LEU A 75 -7.44 -23.60 -3.81
CA LEU A 75 -8.80 -23.15 -3.43
C LEU A 75 -9.75 -24.20 -2.83
N ASP A 76 -10.22 -23.98 -1.59
CA ASP A 76 -11.12 -24.90 -0.88
C ASP A 76 -12.38 -25.25 -1.70
N GLY A 77 -12.84 -26.49 -1.50
CA GLY A 77 -13.81 -27.21 -2.33
C GLY A 77 -14.99 -26.35 -2.79
N GLU A 78 -15.13 -26.23 -4.12
CA GLU A 78 -16.19 -25.48 -4.76
C GLU A 78 -17.55 -26.17 -4.57
N SER A 79 -18.31 -25.78 -3.55
CA SER A 79 -19.76 -25.92 -3.65
C SER A 79 -20.25 -24.88 -4.66
N GLY A 80 -20.44 -25.29 -5.91
CA GLY A 80 -21.07 -24.48 -6.95
C GLY A 80 -22.46 -24.04 -6.47
N GLY A 81 -22.57 -22.78 -6.05
CA GLY A 81 -23.77 -22.27 -5.41
C GLY A 81 -23.79 -20.75 -5.37
N ARG A 82 -24.99 -20.19 -5.13
CA ARG A 82 -25.14 -18.77 -4.87
C ARG A 82 -24.35 -18.44 -3.59
N PRO A 83 -23.47 -17.42 -3.59
CA PRO A 83 -22.83 -16.97 -2.37
C PRO A 83 -23.88 -16.66 -1.31
N ASP A 84 -23.63 -17.09 -0.08
CA ASP A 84 -24.49 -16.75 1.04
C ASP A 84 -24.44 -15.24 1.33
N GLN A 85 -25.36 -14.80 2.18
CA GLN A 85 -25.46 -13.40 2.56
C GLN A 85 -24.22 -12.91 3.32
N GLU A 86 -23.55 -13.77 4.08
CA GLU A 86 -22.40 -13.43 4.89
C GLU A 86 -21.18 -13.15 4.02
N ALA A 87 -20.93 -14.00 3.02
CA ALA A 87 -19.89 -13.85 2.01
C ALA A 87 -20.10 -12.59 1.16
N GLU A 88 -21.35 -12.28 0.77
CA GLU A 88 -21.66 -11.01 0.09
C GLU A 88 -21.38 -9.81 0.99
N SER A 89 -21.75 -9.87 2.27
CA SER A 89 -21.51 -8.80 3.24
C SER A 89 -20.01 -8.62 3.55
N ALA A 90 -19.26 -9.71 3.66
CA ALA A 90 -17.81 -9.69 3.85
C ALA A 90 -17.11 -9.03 2.64
N ALA A 91 -17.50 -9.40 1.42
CA ALA A 91 -16.99 -8.78 0.21
C ALA A 91 -17.28 -7.27 0.16
N VAL A 92 -18.51 -6.85 0.50
CA VAL A 92 -18.83 -5.41 0.57
C VAL A 92 -17.98 -4.67 1.60
N LYS A 93 -17.73 -5.26 2.77
CA LYS A 93 -16.83 -4.66 3.78
C LYS A 93 -15.42 -4.50 3.24
N PHE A 94 -14.90 -5.53 2.57
CA PHE A 94 -13.60 -5.50 1.92
C PHE A 94 -13.51 -4.35 0.90
N TYR A 95 -14.44 -4.25 -0.05
CA TYR A 95 -14.39 -3.20 -1.08
C TYR A 95 -14.50 -1.79 -0.47
N LYS A 96 -15.32 -1.61 0.58
CA LYS A 96 -15.39 -0.33 1.29
C LYS A 96 -14.05 0.04 1.92
N ALA A 97 -13.39 -0.89 2.60
CA ALA A 97 -12.09 -0.62 3.23
C ALA A 97 -11.01 -0.25 2.21
N VAL A 98 -10.98 -0.92 1.05
CA VAL A 98 -10.04 -0.60 -0.03
C VAL A 98 -10.29 0.81 -0.58
N ILE A 99 -11.55 1.17 -0.85
CA ILE A 99 -11.90 2.49 -1.38
C ILE A 99 -11.68 3.59 -0.35
N GLU A 100 -11.98 3.35 0.93
CA GLU A 100 -11.72 4.29 2.01
C GLU A 100 -10.22 4.62 2.14
N LYS A 101 -9.35 3.60 2.06
CA LYS A 101 -7.89 3.81 2.01
C LYS A 101 -7.47 4.62 0.79
N PHE A 102 -8.05 4.35 -0.37
CA PHE A 102 -7.77 5.10 -1.58
C PHE A 102 -8.17 6.58 -1.46
N ASP A 103 -9.38 6.85 -0.96
CA ASP A 103 -9.90 8.20 -0.76
C ASP A 103 -9.09 8.95 0.31
N ALA A 104 -8.66 8.26 1.37
CA ALA A 104 -7.75 8.83 2.37
C ALA A 104 -6.40 9.23 1.76
N LYS A 105 -5.82 8.42 0.87
CA LYS A 105 -4.59 8.76 0.14
C LYS A 105 -4.78 9.94 -0.81
N GLN A 106 -5.94 10.05 -1.47
CA GLN A 106 -6.23 11.17 -2.37
C GLN A 106 -6.53 12.48 -1.65
N SER A 107 -7.17 12.41 -0.49
CA SER A 107 -7.53 13.59 0.32
C SER A 107 -6.40 14.05 1.25
N ALA A 108 -5.38 13.23 1.47
CA ALA A 108 -4.19 13.63 2.21
C ALA A 108 -3.52 14.83 1.51
N PRO A 109 -3.30 15.96 2.21
CA PRO A 109 -2.58 17.07 1.64
C PRO A 109 -1.18 16.59 1.24
N ALA A 110 -0.80 16.80 -0.03
CA ALA A 110 0.54 16.48 -0.50
C ALA A 110 1.55 17.26 0.34
N LEU A 111 2.20 16.58 1.29
CA LEU A 111 3.17 17.21 2.16
C LEU A 111 4.33 17.71 1.28
N PRO A 112 4.79 18.97 1.48
CA PRO A 112 5.92 19.48 0.74
C PRO A 112 7.17 18.61 1.00
N PRO A 113 8.08 18.47 0.01
CA PRO A 113 9.31 17.71 0.21
C PRO A 113 10.13 18.33 1.35
N LEU A 114 10.77 17.47 2.15
CA LEU A 114 11.68 17.93 3.19
C LEU A 114 12.84 18.69 2.52
N PRO A 115 13.05 19.97 2.84
CA PRO A 115 14.11 20.75 2.20
C PRO A 115 15.48 20.21 2.66
N ARG A 116 16.25 19.66 1.72
CA ARG A 116 17.59 19.11 1.93
C ARG A 116 18.66 19.97 1.26
N ARG A 117 19.88 19.90 1.78
CA ARG A 117 21.09 20.45 1.18
C ARG A 117 21.63 19.49 0.13
N ARG A 118 22.66 19.94 -0.62
CA ARG A 118 23.40 19.06 -1.55
C ARG A 118 23.97 17.82 -0.87
N ASP A 119 24.36 17.93 0.39
CA ASP A 119 24.93 16.83 1.19
C ASP A 119 23.86 15.88 1.77
N GLY A 120 22.58 16.02 1.40
CA GLY A 120 21.47 15.20 1.88
C GLY A 120 20.89 15.62 3.24
N ASP A 121 21.64 16.39 4.03
CA ASP A 121 21.23 16.94 5.33
C ASP A 121 20.08 17.96 5.22
N VAL A 122 19.27 18.05 6.28
CA VAL A 122 18.13 18.98 6.32
C VAL A 122 18.59 20.44 6.22
N HIS A 123 18.01 21.18 5.28
CA HIS A 123 18.23 22.61 5.13
C HIS A 123 17.43 23.41 6.17
N MET A 124 17.92 23.41 7.41
CA MET A 124 17.36 24.06 8.61
C MET A 124 16.66 25.39 8.38
N THR A 125 17.34 26.32 7.71
CA THR A 125 16.82 27.68 7.48
C THR A 125 15.57 27.67 6.62
N GLU A 126 15.55 26.81 5.60
CA GLU A 126 14.43 26.70 4.67
C GLU A 126 13.28 25.90 5.30
N MET A 127 13.59 24.84 6.03
CA MET A 127 12.59 24.12 6.83
C MET A 127 11.87 25.06 7.79
N ARG A 128 12.61 25.85 8.57
CA ARG A 128 12.02 26.83 9.49
C ARG A 128 11.20 27.91 8.79
N ARG A 129 11.59 28.31 7.56
CA ARG A 129 10.84 29.27 6.74
C ARG A 129 9.52 28.66 6.27
N LEU A 130 9.53 27.43 5.78
CA LEU A 130 8.34 26.71 5.31
C LEU A 130 7.37 26.45 6.46
N VAL A 131 7.86 25.99 7.60
CA VAL A 131 7.06 25.78 8.82
C VAL A 131 6.30 27.05 9.24
N ARG A 132 6.99 28.20 9.24
CA ARG A 132 6.33 29.49 9.52
C ARG A 132 5.33 29.90 8.46
N ARG A 133 5.61 29.62 7.18
CA ARG A 133 4.67 29.86 6.07
C ARG A 133 3.40 29.02 6.20
N MET A 134 3.52 27.80 6.73
CA MET A 134 2.41 26.91 7.05
C MET A 134 1.68 27.31 8.35
N GLY A 135 2.06 28.43 8.99
CA GLY A 135 1.40 28.95 10.19
C GLY A 135 1.88 28.36 11.51
N HIS A 136 2.93 27.54 11.51
CA HIS A 136 3.46 26.92 12.72
C HIS A 136 4.57 27.76 13.38
N MET A 137 4.66 27.70 14.71
CA MET A 137 5.70 28.40 15.48
C MET A 137 7.01 27.61 15.51
N VAL A 138 8.13 28.33 15.39
CA VAL A 138 9.48 27.78 15.58
C VAL A 138 10.13 28.52 16.76
N PRO A 139 10.57 27.84 17.83
CA PRO A 139 10.60 26.38 18.02
C PRO A 139 9.22 25.78 18.31
N CYS A 140 9.02 24.51 17.94
CA CYS A 140 7.83 23.77 18.31
C CYS A 140 7.77 23.47 19.81
N GLU A 141 6.58 23.17 20.32
CA GLU A 141 6.33 22.83 21.73
C GLU A 141 7.22 21.67 22.19
N SER A 142 7.25 20.56 21.44
CA SER A 142 8.15 19.43 21.75
C SER A 142 9.63 19.80 21.89
N CYS A 143 10.12 20.77 21.10
CA CYS A 143 11.50 21.23 21.24
C CYS A 143 11.68 22.21 22.40
N LYS A 144 10.65 22.98 22.76
CA LYS A 144 10.66 23.85 23.93
C LYS A 144 10.72 23.01 25.21
N ASP A 145 9.82 22.04 25.34
CA ASP A 145 9.68 21.20 26.54
C ASP A 145 10.92 20.33 26.76
N ALA A 146 11.55 19.87 25.67
CA ALA A 146 12.80 19.12 25.74
C ALA A 146 14.05 19.97 26.01
N GLY A 147 13.93 21.29 26.22
CA GLY A 147 15.07 22.20 26.38
C GLY A 147 15.95 22.35 25.13
N LYS A 148 15.45 21.92 23.97
CA LYS A 148 16.17 21.85 22.68
C LYS A 148 15.68 22.89 21.67
N ALA A 149 15.08 23.99 22.15
CA ALA A 149 14.55 25.08 21.33
C ALA A 149 15.52 25.57 20.24
N LYS A 150 16.81 25.72 20.57
CA LYS A 150 17.86 26.16 19.62
C LYS A 150 18.11 25.14 18.49
N LEU A 151 17.83 23.87 18.75
CA LEU A 151 18.02 22.73 17.85
C LEU A 151 16.72 22.33 17.14
N CYS A 152 15.63 23.09 17.28
CA CYS A 152 14.38 22.81 16.58
C CYS A 152 14.59 22.76 15.06
N CYS A 153 14.04 21.74 14.40
CA CYS A 153 14.24 21.33 13.00
C CYS A 153 15.55 20.60 12.69
N LYS A 154 16.47 20.40 13.66
CA LYS A 154 17.81 19.82 13.39
C LYS A 154 17.82 18.30 13.42
N TYR A 155 17.00 17.71 14.27
CA TYR A 155 16.97 16.28 14.50
C TYR A 155 15.58 15.72 14.27
N ASN A 156 15.55 14.44 13.92
CA ASN A 156 14.42 13.70 13.38
C ASN A 156 13.24 13.62 14.38
N LYS A 157 13.52 13.81 15.67
CA LYS A 157 12.50 13.85 16.75
C LYS A 157 11.78 15.21 16.87
N CYS A 158 12.06 16.17 16.01
CA CYS A 158 11.32 17.43 15.96
C CYS A 158 9.97 17.22 15.26
N GLN A 159 8.87 17.64 15.89
CA GLN A 159 7.52 17.43 15.34
C GLN A 159 7.31 18.05 13.94
N HIS A 160 8.10 19.07 13.58
CA HIS A 160 7.99 19.70 12.26
C HIS A 160 8.34 18.76 11.11
N PHE A 161 9.07 17.66 11.35
CA PHE A 161 9.33 16.67 10.29
C PHE A 161 8.04 16.03 9.77
N ALA A 162 7.00 15.89 10.60
CA ALA A 162 5.70 15.37 10.17
C ALA A 162 4.93 16.30 9.21
N LEU A 163 5.39 17.55 9.03
CA LEU A 163 4.81 18.51 8.09
C LEU A 163 5.40 18.39 6.68
N PHE A 164 6.36 17.50 6.48
CA PHE A 164 7.05 17.31 5.22
C PHE A 164 7.02 15.83 4.83
N ASN A 165 7.08 15.57 3.53
CA ASN A 165 7.39 14.25 3.04
C ASN A 165 8.91 14.02 3.23
N SER A 166 9.28 13.14 4.17
CA SER A 166 10.67 12.79 4.49
C SER A 166 11.42 12.23 3.28
N GLY A 167 10.67 11.71 2.29
CA GLY A 167 11.24 11.09 1.11
C GLY A 167 12.19 9.99 1.51
N ASP A 168 11.71 9.02 2.30
CA ASP A 168 12.39 7.73 2.39
C ASP A 168 12.38 7.19 0.96
N GLN A 169 13.47 7.44 0.24
CA GLN A 169 13.74 6.71 -0.97
C GLN A 169 13.82 5.25 -0.51
N GLU A 170 12.90 4.43 -1.02
CA GLU A 170 13.19 3.02 -1.23
C GLU A 170 14.45 2.99 -2.10
N GLU A 171 15.62 3.05 -1.46
CA GLU A 171 16.89 2.67 -2.07
C GLU A 171 16.74 1.18 -2.37
N SER A 172 16.33 0.92 -3.61
CA SER A 172 16.63 -0.30 -4.34
C SER A 172 18.12 -0.61 -4.19
N SER A 173 18.47 -1.34 -3.15
CA SER A 173 19.73 -2.06 -3.06
C SER A 173 19.65 -3.21 -4.05
N GLN A 174 20.00 -2.93 -5.30
CA GLN A 174 20.42 -3.95 -6.24
C GLN A 174 21.74 -4.52 -5.71
N GLU A 175 21.62 -5.76 -5.25
CA GLU A 175 22.71 -6.71 -5.13
C GLU A 175 23.38 -6.84 -6.51
N GLU A 176 24.67 -6.56 -6.58
CA GLU A 176 25.55 -7.11 -7.61
C GLU A 176 26.65 -7.88 -6.89
N ALA A 177 26.25 -9.05 -6.39
CA ALA A 177 27.18 -10.16 -6.17
C ALA A 177 27.48 -10.77 -7.54
N SER A 178 28.67 -10.51 -8.07
CA SER A 178 29.26 -11.32 -9.13
C SER A 178 30.50 -12.02 -8.59
N ASP A 179 30.22 -13.08 -7.83
CA ASP A 179 31.14 -14.20 -7.64
C ASP A 179 30.90 -15.17 -8.80
N LYS A 180 31.91 -15.34 -9.65
CA LYS A 180 32.05 -16.51 -10.53
C LYS A 180 33.52 -16.90 -10.51
N SER A 181 33.78 -17.97 -9.78
CA SER A 181 34.98 -18.78 -9.87
C SER A 181 34.92 -19.73 -11.08
N ASP A 182 36.11 -20.21 -11.47
CA ASP A 182 36.42 -21.41 -12.28
C ASP A 182 35.99 -21.37 -13.76
N ASP A 183 36.71 -21.86 -14.76
CA ASP A 183 37.90 -22.72 -14.88
C ASP A 183 38.39 -22.63 -16.37
N GLU A 184 39.47 -23.34 -16.69
CA GLU A 184 39.92 -23.83 -18.00
C GLU A 184 41.26 -23.30 -18.60
N ASP A 185 42.20 -24.28 -18.61
CA ASP A 185 43.44 -24.56 -19.36
C ASP A 185 44.74 -23.75 -19.12
#